data_AF-A0A1L8QXB0-F1
#
_entry.id   AF-A0A1L8QXB0-F1
#
_cell.length_a   1.000
_cell.length_b   1.000
_cell.length_c   1.000
_cell.angle_alpha   90.00
_cell.angle_beta   90.00
_cell.angle_gamma   90.00
#
_symmetry.space_group_name_H-M   'P 1'
#
loop_
_entity.id
_entity.type
_entity.pdbx_description
1 polymer ?
#
loop_
_entity_poly.entity_id
_entity_poly.type
_entity_poly.pdbx_seq_one_letter_code
_entity_poly.pdbx_strand_id
1 'polypeptide(L)'
;MYFKGFEESFKGLEMTIQTYDEDSQVIDQITGRSVMIERDATFDSDAESKDSSVIKISVGSNEIHHVGSSMIIAESQLENVFEEYAKTVEAESTQRGIPVINSMVNDFRQSFDGKEKVILIRSQNGTPLATYAGNNVSLYKTDVPKSTGLLIDGQYLFIYRCDYTIYDVALVD
;
A
#
# COMPACT_ATOMS: atom_id res chain seq x y z
N MET A 1 9.76 23.71 -21.77
CA MET A 1 8.74 22.67 -21.52
C MET A 1 8.46 22.69 -20.03
N TYR A 2 7.31 23.21 -19.61
CA TYR A 2 6.94 23.23 -18.19
C TYR A 2 6.65 21.80 -17.76
N PHE A 3 7.47 21.23 -16.88
CA PHE A 3 7.16 19.97 -16.22
C PHE A 3 5.93 20.21 -15.34
N LYS A 4 4.81 19.59 -15.68
CA LYS A 4 3.66 19.49 -14.78
C LYS A 4 4.06 18.46 -13.72
N GLY A 5 4.22 18.89 -12.47
CA GLY A 5 4.43 17.96 -11.35
C GLY A 5 3.28 16.96 -11.23
N PHE A 6 3.46 15.91 -10.43
CA PHE A 6 2.38 14.99 -10.07
C PHE A 6 1.75 15.39 -8.74
N GLU A 7 0.47 15.07 -8.59
CA GLU A 7 -0.30 15.28 -7.36
C GLU A 7 -1.33 14.15 -7.22
N GLU A 8 -1.54 13.67 -6.00
CA GLU A 8 -2.63 12.78 -5.61
C GLU A 8 -3.19 13.27 -4.26
N SER A 9 -4.52 13.27 -4.07
CA SER A 9 -5.11 13.88 -2.86
C SER A 9 -6.36 13.17 -2.35
N PHE A 10 -6.35 12.84 -1.06
CA PHE A 10 -7.42 12.15 -0.32
C PHE A 10 -8.12 13.10 0.65
N LYS A 11 -8.77 14.15 0.11
CA LYS A 11 -9.34 15.25 0.90
C LYS A 11 -10.47 14.78 1.81
N GLY A 12 -10.35 15.08 3.10
CA GLY A 12 -11.38 14.79 4.11
C GLY A 12 -11.44 13.33 4.57
N LEU A 13 -10.68 12.43 3.94
CA LEU A 13 -10.57 11.01 4.29
C LEU A 13 -9.51 10.81 5.37
N GLU A 14 -9.73 9.81 6.21
CA GLU A 14 -8.75 9.34 7.21
C GLU A 14 -7.94 8.20 6.59
N MET A 15 -6.62 8.38 6.56
CA MET A 15 -5.70 7.48 5.89
C MET A 15 -4.62 7.02 6.86
N THR A 16 -4.19 5.77 6.71
CA THR A 16 -3.01 5.20 7.36
C THR A 16 -1.90 5.04 6.32
N ILE A 17 -0.76 5.63 6.60
CA ILE A 17 0.47 5.58 5.81
C ILE A 17 1.42 4.60 6.48
N GLN A 18 1.91 3.62 5.74
CA GLN A 18 2.91 2.64 6.19
C GLN A 18 4.09 2.60 5.22
N THR A 19 5.31 2.61 5.74
CA THR A 19 6.55 2.41 4.98
C THR A 19 7.20 1.09 5.36
N TYR A 20 7.91 0.49 4.41
CA TYR A 20 8.54 -0.81 4.59
C TYR A 20 10.02 -0.76 4.24
N ASP A 21 10.84 -1.53 4.95
CA ASP A 21 12.25 -1.72 4.63
C ASP A 21 12.46 -2.76 3.51
N GLU A 22 13.73 -3.06 3.21
CA GLU A 22 14.10 -4.05 2.18
C GLU A 22 13.71 -5.49 2.56
N ASP A 23 13.66 -5.77 3.87
CA ASP A 23 13.23 -7.04 4.45
C ASP A 23 11.70 -7.13 4.60
N SER A 24 10.98 -6.12 4.12
CA SER A 24 9.50 -6.04 4.14
C SER A 24 8.89 -5.90 5.54
N GLN A 25 9.67 -5.37 6.49
CA GLN A 25 9.19 -5.00 7.83
C GLN A 25 8.65 -3.57 7.83
N VAL A 26 7.62 -3.31 8.62
CA VAL A 26 7.07 -1.95 8.81
C VAL A 26 8.10 -1.10 9.54
N ILE A 27 8.48 0.05 8.96
CA ILE A 27 9.36 1.04 9.60
C ILE A 27 8.52 2.08 10.33
N ASP A 28 7.61 2.74 9.62
CA ASP A 28 6.76 3.81 10.16
C ASP A 28 5.29 3.53 9.88
N GLN A 29 4.44 3.97 10.80
CA GLN A 29 2.98 3.99 10.62
C GLN A 29 2.41 5.31 11.13
N ILE A 30 1.71 6.03 10.25
CA ILE A 30 1.15 7.35 10.54
C ILE A 30 -0.31 7.38 10.08
N THR A 31 -1.22 7.72 10.97
CA THR A 31 -2.63 7.97 10.63
C THR A 31 -2.93 9.46 10.64
N GLY A 32 -3.69 9.92 9.65
CA GLY A 32 -4.13 11.30 9.63
C GLY A 32 -5.17 11.58 8.54
N ARG A 33 -5.74 12.80 8.61
CA ARG A 33 -6.83 13.22 7.74
C ARG A 33 -6.35 14.15 6.63
N SER A 34 -6.92 14.01 5.44
CA SER A 34 -6.60 14.83 4.27
C SER A 34 -5.13 14.68 3.84
N VAL A 35 -4.80 13.52 3.29
CA VAL A 35 -3.46 13.25 2.77
C VAL A 35 -3.30 13.79 1.35
N MET A 36 -2.16 14.40 1.05
CA MET A 36 -1.78 14.83 -0.31
C MET A 36 -0.37 14.33 -0.61
N ILE A 37 -0.16 13.79 -1.80
CA ILE A 37 1.12 13.30 -2.30
C ILE A 37 1.50 14.13 -3.51
N GLU A 38 2.68 14.72 -3.49
CA GLU A 38 3.17 15.55 -4.59
C GLU A 38 4.66 15.34 -4.82
N ARG A 39 5.14 15.76 -5.99
CA ARG A 39 6.58 15.77 -6.25
C ARG A 39 7.24 16.79 -5.33
N ASP A 40 8.32 16.39 -4.67
CA ASP A 40 9.18 17.34 -4.01
C ASP A 40 10.33 17.78 -4.92
N ALA A 41 10.30 19.02 -5.37
CA ALA A 41 11.38 19.62 -6.16
C ALA A 41 12.47 20.27 -5.28
N THR A 42 12.29 20.33 -3.96
CA THR A 42 13.18 21.04 -3.02
C THR A 42 14.53 20.36 -2.87
N PHE A 43 14.60 19.04 -3.14
CA PHE A 43 15.80 18.21 -3.02
C PHE A 43 16.44 17.84 -4.37
N ASP A 44 16.04 18.49 -5.47
CA ASP A 44 16.67 18.29 -6.77
C ASP A 44 18.08 18.93 -6.75
N SER A 45 19.12 18.09 -6.88
CA SER A 45 20.52 18.50 -6.73
C SER A 45 21.07 19.30 -7.91
N ASP A 46 20.43 19.25 -9.08
CA ASP A 46 20.72 20.05 -10.27
C ASP A 46 19.52 19.98 -11.25
N ALA A 47 19.38 20.99 -12.14
CA ALA A 47 18.33 21.04 -13.16
C ALA A 47 18.33 19.86 -14.17
N GLU A 48 19.40 19.05 -14.18
CA GLU A 48 19.55 17.86 -15.04
C GLU A 48 19.55 16.51 -14.29
N SER A 49 19.69 16.47 -12.96
CA SER A 49 19.67 15.23 -12.17
C SER A 49 18.23 14.82 -11.84
N LYS A 50 17.55 14.27 -12.86
CA LYS A 50 16.13 13.86 -12.85
C LYS A 50 15.79 12.63 -11.99
N ASP A 51 16.66 12.22 -11.06
CA ASP A 51 16.59 10.89 -10.44
C ASP A 51 16.29 10.86 -8.93
N SER A 52 16.21 12.00 -8.23
CA SER A 52 15.74 11.97 -6.85
C SER A 52 14.21 11.96 -6.84
N SER A 53 13.60 10.77 -6.89
CA SER A 53 12.14 10.60 -6.78
C SER A 53 11.68 10.81 -5.34
N VAL A 54 11.93 12.01 -4.81
CA VAL A 54 11.43 12.44 -3.50
C VAL A 54 9.95 12.76 -3.67
N ILE A 55 9.12 12.09 -2.89
CA ILE A 55 7.70 12.39 -2.79
C ILE A 55 7.48 13.14 -1.47
N LYS A 56 6.74 14.23 -1.55
CA LYS A 56 6.26 14.94 -0.36
C LYS A 56 4.85 14.46 -0.06
N ILE A 57 4.61 14.14 1.20
CA ILE A 57 3.31 13.71 1.69
C ILE A 57 2.87 14.70 2.77
N SER A 58 1.81 15.43 2.50
CA SER A 58 1.19 16.33 3.48
C SER A 58 0.07 15.60 4.22
N VAL A 59 0.06 15.68 5.54
CA VAL A 59 -0.98 15.13 6.42
C VAL A 59 -1.50 16.28 7.28
N GLY A 60 -2.62 16.88 6.88
CA GLY A 60 -3.08 18.13 7.47
C GLY A 60 -2.08 19.26 7.26
N SER A 61 -1.47 19.77 8.33
CA SER A 61 -0.44 20.83 8.30
C SER A 61 1.00 20.30 8.42
N ASN A 62 1.17 18.98 8.55
CA ASN A 62 2.47 18.35 8.73
C ASN A 62 2.91 17.68 7.44
N GLU A 63 4.22 17.45 7.29
CA GLU A 63 4.82 16.98 6.04
C GLU A 63 5.79 15.82 6.30
N ILE A 64 5.82 14.88 5.36
CA ILE A 64 6.77 13.77 5.30
C ILE A 64 7.47 13.86 3.94
N HIS A 65 8.78 13.73 3.94
CA HIS A 65 9.58 13.66 2.71
C HIS A 65 10.11 12.24 2.58
N HIS A 66 9.63 11.52 1.57
CA HIS A 66 9.90 10.09 1.41
C HIS A 66 10.68 9.79 0.14
N VAL A 67 11.63 8.87 0.23
CA VAL A 67 12.44 8.40 -0.90
C VAL A 67 12.56 6.88 -0.85
N GLY A 68 12.46 6.25 -2.02
CA GLY A 68 13.12 4.97 -2.25
C GLY A 68 12.34 3.72 -1.84
N SER A 69 11.74 3.65 -0.65
CA SER A 69 11.15 2.40 -0.16
C SER A 69 9.66 2.23 -0.48
N SER A 70 9.17 1.00 -0.34
CA SER A 70 7.77 0.63 -0.54
C SER A 70 6.89 1.38 0.47
N MET A 71 5.73 1.84 0.01
CA MET A 71 4.78 2.56 0.84
C MET A 71 3.35 2.18 0.47
N ILE A 72 2.50 2.06 1.49
CA ILE A 72 1.07 1.85 1.36
C ILE A 72 0.34 2.97 2.09
N ILE A 73 -0.63 3.59 1.43
CA ILE A 73 -1.53 4.57 2.02
C ILE A 73 -2.96 4.06 1.82
N ALA A 74 -3.58 3.60 2.89
CA ALA A 74 -4.91 3.01 2.87
C ALA A 74 -5.90 3.86 3.66
N GLU A 75 -7.13 4.01 3.17
CA GLU A 75 -8.21 4.57 3.97
C GLU A 75 -8.42 3.70 5.21
N SER A 76 -8.60 4.32 6.39
CA SER A 76 -8.57 3.61 7.68
C SER A 76 -9.66 2.56 7.88
N GLN A 77 -10.66 2.51 6.99
CA GLN A 77 -11.70 1.48 6.98
C GLN A 77 -11.24 0.18 6.30
N LEU A 78 -10.12 0.20 5.56
CA LEU A 78 -9.55 -0.99 4.94
C LEU A 78 -8.75 -1.80 5.96
N GLU A 79 -9.20 -3.02 6.21
CA GLU A 79 -8.51 -3.98 7.08
C GLU A 79 -7.34 -4.64 6.34
N ASN A 80 -6.13 -4.46 6.87
CA ASN A 80 -4.95 -5.19 6.40
C ASN A 80 -4.84 -6.55 7.13
N VAL A 81 -5.43 -7.58 6.53
CA VAL A 81 -5.49 -8.94 7.11
C VAL A 81 -4.10 -9.55 7.29
N PHE A 82 -3.12 -9.15 6.47
CA PHE A 82 -1.75 -9.67 6.57
C PHE A 82 -1.06 -9.25 7.88
N GLU A 83 -1.42 -8.10 8.46
CA GLU A 83 -0.81 -7.64 9.71
C GLU A 83 -1.16 -8.57 10.89
N GLU A 84 -2.41 -9.02 10.96
CA GLU A 84 -2.86 -10.01 11.94
C GLU A 84 -2.20 -11.37 11.69
N TYR A 85 -2.13 -11.81 10.42
CA TYR A 85 -1.48 -13.06 10.03
C TYR A 85 0.03 -13.09 10.35
N ALA A 86 0.75 -11.98 10.14
CA ALA A 86 2.17 -11.89 10.44
C ALA A 86 2.44 -12.09 11.94
N LYS A 87 1.59 -11.51 12.81
CA LYS A 87 1.68 -11.67 14.27
C LYS A 87 1.47 -13.12 14.71
N THR A 88 0.58 -13.87 14.05
CA THR A 88 0.36 -15.30 14.37
C THR A 88 1.52 -16.18 13.91
N VAL A 89 2.10 -15.91 12.73
CA VAL A 89 3.22 -16.70 12.20
C VAL A 89 4.54 -16.43 12.94
N GLU A 90 4.77 -15.21 13.43
CA GLU A 90 5.93 -14.94 14.28
C GLU A 90 5.87 -15.71 15.61
N ALA A 91 4.67 -15.96 16.14
CA ALA A 91 4.46 -16.74 17.35
C ALA A 91 4.63 -18.26 17.14
N GLU A 92 4.42 -18.76 15.91
CA GLU A 92 4.54 -20.18 15.55
C GLU A 92 5.67 -20.42 14.54
N SER A 93 6.80 -20.97 14.98
CA SER A 93 8.02 -21.20 14.17
C SER A 93 7.72 -21.64 12.72
N THR A 94 8.15 -20.82 11.75
CA THR A 94 7.71 -20.81 10.34
C THR A 94 7.92 -22.13 9.59
N GLN A 95 6.83 -22.73 9.10
CA GLN A 95 6.90 -23.80 8.09
C GLN A 95 7.12 -23.20 6.70
N ARG A 96 8.30 -23.39 6.13
CA ARG A 96 8.60 -22.96 4.74
C ARG A 96 7.77 -23.79 3.75
N GLY A 97 7.08 -23.13 2.82
CA GLY A 97 6.49 -23.77 1.63
C GLY A 97 4.96 -23.74 1.51
N ILE A 98 4.25 -23.16 2.48
CA ILE A 98 2.79 -22.97 2.38
C ILE A 98 2.49 -21.69 1.59
N PRO A 99 1.60 -21.73 0.58
CA PRO A 99 1.15 -20.51 -0.09
C PRO A 99 0.48 -19.56 0.90
N VAL A 100 1.11 -18.40 1.14
CA VAL A 100 0.71 -17.41 2.17
C VAL A 100 -0.77 -17.01 2.03
N ILE A 101 -1.27 -16.90 0.80
CA ILE A 101 -2.67 -16.54 0.56
C ILE A 101 -3.64 -17.62 1.02
N ASN A 102 -3.41 -18.89 0.67
CA ASN A 102 -4.31 -19.97 1.06
C ASN A 102 -4.30 -20.17 2.58
N SER A 103 -3.13 -20.06 3.24
CA SER A 103 -3.08 -20.12 4.71
C SER A 103 -3.86 -18.97 5.33
N MET A 104 -3.63 -17.74 4.88
CA MET A 104 -4.29 -16.57 5.43
C MET A 104 -5.81 -16.60 5.21
N VAL A 105 -6.28 -16.99 4.02
CA VAL A 105 -7.73 -17.15 3.75
C VAL A 105 -8.34 -18.20 4.67
N ASN A 106 -7.64 -19.31 4.92
CA ASN A 106 -8.12 -20.37 5.80
C ASN A 106 -8.07 -20.03 7.29
N ASP A 107 -7.03 -19.33 7.74
CA ASP A 107 -6.82 -18.96 9.14
C ASP A 107 -7.68 -17.75 9.53
N PHE A 108 -7.91 -16.83 8.59
CA PHE A 108 -8.67 -15.59 8.77
C PHE A 108 -9.96 -15.57 7.94
N ARG A 109 -10.64 -16.71 7.78
CA ARG A 109 -11.86 -16.85 6.96
C ARG A 109 -12.89 -15.75 7.17
N GLN A 110 -13.04 -15.28 8.41
CA GLN A 110 -14.00 -14.22 8.74
C GLN A 110 -13.72 -12.90 7.99
N SER A 111 -12.45 -12.55 7.75
CA SER A 111 -12.08 -11.34 7.01
C SER A 111 -12.31 -11.48 5.49
N PHE A 112 -12.51 -12.71 5.00
CA PHE A 112 -12.76 -13.02 3.58
C PHE A 112 -14.21 -13.47 3.29
N ASP A 113 -15.00 -13.77 4.32
CA ASP A 113 -16.37 -14.26 4.15
C ASP A 113 -17.25 -13.20 3.46
N GLY A 114 -17.99 -13.66 2.44
CA GLY A 114 -18.80 -12.79 1.59
C GLY A 114 -18.01 -11.78 0.75
N LYS A 115 -16.68 -11.93 0.61
CA LYS A 115 -15.84 -11.14 -0.29
C LYS A 115 -15.63 -11.85 -1.62
N GLU A 116 -15.61 -11.10 -2.72
CA GLU A 116 -15.37 -11.67 -4.06
C GLU A 116 -13.89 -11.69 -4.44
N LYS A 117 -13.09 -10.75 -3.90
CA LYS A 117 -11.69 -10.53 -4.29
C LYS A 117 -10.75 -10.46 -3.10
N VAL A 118 -9.54 -11.02 -3.28
CA VAL A 118 -8.38 -10.84 -2.40
C VAL A 118 -7.31 -10.05 -3.14
N ILE A 119 -6.77 -9.00 -2.50
CA ILE A 119 -5.73 -8.14 -3.04
C ILE A 119 -4.47 -8.36 -2.21
N LEU A 120 -3.47 -8.99 -2.81
CA LEU A 120 -2.14 -9.16 -2.21
C LEU A 120 -1.21 -8.05 -2.68
N ILE A 121 -0.69 -7.26 -1.74
CA ILE A 121 0.36 -6.28 -1.98
C ILE A 121 1.71 -6.87 -1.56
N ARG A 122 2.71 -6.72 -2.42
CA ARG A 122 4.07 -7.24 -2.23
C ARG A 122 5.10 -6.15 -2.48
N SER A 123 6.26 -6.27 -1.85
CA SER A 123 7.43 -5.53 -2.28
C SER A 123 7.87 -6.01 -3.67
N GLN A 124 8.73 -5.22 -4.33
CA GLN A 124 9.20 -5.53 -5.69
C GLN A 124 10.05 -6.81 -5.76
N ASN A 125 10.47 -7.38 -4.62
CA ASN A 125 11.16 -8.68 -4.55
C ASN A 125 10.20 -9.86 -4.33
N GLY A 126 8.89 -9.59 -4.20
CA GLY A 126 7.83 -10.59 -4.08
C GLY A 126 7.40 -10.93 -2.65
N THR A 127 7.98 -10.31 -1.62
CA THR A 127 7.58 -10.53 -0.22
C THR A 127 6.23 -9.85 0.08
N PRO A 128 5.26 -10.54 0.69
CA PRO A 128 3.98 -9.94 1.12
C PRO A 128 4.16 -8.75 2.08
N LEU A 129 3.39 -7.69 1.87
CA LEU A 129 3.38 -6.46 2.70
C LEU A 129 2.01 -6.19 3.34
N ALA A 130 0.95 -6.41 2.56
CA ALA A 130 -0.41 -6.19 3.00
C ALA A 130 -1.37 -7.08 2.21
N THR A 131 -2.51 -7.43 2.81
CA THR A 131 -3.60 -8.09 2.09
C THR A 131 -4.94 -7.51 2.48
N TYR A 132 -5.74 -7.19 1.46
CA TYR A 132 -7.08 -6.63 1.59
C TYR A 132 -8.10 -7.54 0.91
N ALA A 133 -9.37 -7.42 1.28
CA ALA A 133 -10.46 -8.14 0.64
C ALA A 133 -11.66 -7.23 0.38
N GLY A 134 -12.39 -7.47 -0.70
CA GLY A 134 -13.53 -6.63 -1.11
C GLY A 134 -14.39 -7.26 -2.19
N ASN A 135 -15.55 -6.67 -2.45
CA ASN A 135 -16.46 -7.12 -3.52
C ASN A 135 -16.19 -6.38 -4.83
N ASN A 136 -16.10 -5.06 -4.77
CA ASN A 136 -15.89 -4.20 -5.92
C ASN A 136 -14.48 -3.64 -5.89
N VAL A 137 -13.60 -4.20 -6.72
CA VAL A 137 -12.20 -3.78 -6.83
C VAL A 137 -11.95 -3.19 -8.22
N SER A 138 -11.46 -1.96 -8.27
CA SER A 138 -11.07 -1.30 -9.51
C SER A 138 -9.77 -0.54 -9.38
N LEU A 139 -9.07 -0.36 -10.50
CA LEU A 139 -7.87 0.46 -10.54
C LEU A 139 -8.23 1.89 -10.93
N TYR A 140 -7.56 2.86 -10.33
CA TYR A 140 -7.59 4.25 -10.78
C TYR A 140 -6.19 4.73 -11.13
N LYS A 141 -6.13 5.68 -12.07
CA LYS A 141 -4.86 6.24 -12.54
C LYS A 141 -4.33 7.22 -11.51
N THR A 142 -3.07 7.05 -11.13
CA THR A 142 -2.32 8.01 -10.33
C THR A 142 -1.38 8.80 -11.24
N ASP A 143 -1.13 10.06 -10.89
CA ASP A 143 -0.09 10.85 -11.55
C ASP A 143 1.30 10.63 -10.91
N VAL A 144 1.35 10.02 -9.72
CA VAL A 144 2.59 9.70 -8.99
C VAL A 144 3.33 8.53 -9.69
N PRO A 145 4.60 8.70 -10.14
CA PRO A 145 5.36 7.62 -10.76
C PRO A 145 5.56 6.42 -9.83
N LYS A 146 5.62 5.20 -10.42
CA LYS A 146 5.82 3.94 -9.68
C LYS A 146 4.76 3.69 -8.61
N SER A 147 3.55 4.20 -8.82
CA SER A 147 2.42 3.97 -7.92
C SER A 147 1.24 3.34 -8.65
N THR A 148 0.30 2.82 -7.89
CA THR A 148 -1.00 2.35 -8.37
C THR A 148 -2.06 2.72 -7.35
N GLY A 149 -3.22 3.16 -7.86
CA GLY A 149 -4.41 3.40 -7.07
C GLY A 149 -5.40 2.26 -7.21
N LEU A 150 -5.94 1.77 -6.10
CA LEU A 150 -7.03 0.80 -6.04
C LEU A 150 -8.21 1.41 -5.27
N LEU A 151 -9.41 1.16 -5.75
CA LEU A 151 -10.66 1.43 -5.04
C LEU A 151 -11.28 0.10 -4.67
N ILE A 152 -11.41 -0.17 -3.37
CA ILE A 152 -11.94 -1.42 -2.80
C ILE A 152 -13.22 -1.07 -2.05
N ASP A 153 -14.38 -1.52 -2.54
CA ASP A 153 -15.69 -1.21 -1.95
C ASP A 153 -15.91 0.30 -1.67
N GLY A 154 -15.37 1.15 -2.56
CA GLY A 154 -15.45 2.61 -2.45
C GLY A 154 -14.37 3.27 -1.58
N GLN A 155 -13.47 2.49 -0.97
CA GLN A 155 -12.38 2.97 -0.14
C GLN A 155 -11.06 3.01 -0.91
N TYR A 156 -10.23 4.02 -0.62
CA TYR A 156 -8.99 4.25 -1.35
C TYR A 156 -7.80 3.46 -0.79
N LEU A 157 -7.06 2.81 -1.68
CA LEU A 157 -5.77 2.20 -1.41
C LEU A 157 -4.75 2.69 -2.45
N PHE A 158 -3.74 3.39 -1.99
CA PHE A 158 -2.62 3.85 -2.80
C PHE A 158 -1.36 3.07 -2.44
N ILE A 159 -0.68 2.52 -3.45
CA ILE A 159 0.56 1.77 -3.26
C ILE A 159 1.68 2.42 -4.08
N TYR A 160 2.86 2.55 -3.49
CA TYR A 160 4.04 3.13 -4.11
C TYR A 160 5.21 2.15 -4.01
N ARG A 161 5.82 1.84 -5.16
CA ARG A 161 6.89 0.85 -5.33
C ARG A 161 6.53 -0.54 -4.81
N CYS A 162 5.27 -0.93 -4.99
CA CYS A 162 4.77 -2.27 -4.66
C CYS A 162 4.32 -2.98 -5.93
N ASP A 163 4.37 -4.31 -5.88
CA ASP A 163 3.64 -5.17 -6.81
C ASP A 163 2.29 -5.55 -6.18
N TYR A 164 1.30 -5.87 -7.00
CA TYR A 164 0.01 -6.37 -6.52
C TYR A 164 -0.50 -7.54 -7.35
N THR A 165 -1.32 -8.39 -6.73
CA THR A 165 -2.11 -9.40 -7.43
C THR A 165 -3.53 -9.40 -6.86
N ILE A 166 -4.53 -9.45 -7.73
CA ILE A 166 -5.94 -9.56 -7.35
C ILE A 166 -6.42 -10.96 -7.73
N TYR A 167 -6.92 -11.71 -6.75
CA TYR A 167 -7.46 -13.06 -6.91
C TYR A 167 -8.98 -13.01 -6.75
N ASP A 168 -9.70 -13.82 -7.52
CA ASP A 168 -11.04 -14.25 -7.12
C ASP A 168 -10.91 -15.10 -5.86
N VAL A 169 -11.71 -14.82 -4.82
CA VAL A 169 -11.71 -15.61 -3.57
C VAL A 169 -11.93 -17.10 -3.86
N ALA A 170 -12.76 -17.42 -4.85
CA ALA A 170 -13.01 -18.80 -5.31
C ALA A 170 -11.77 -19.56 -5.83
N LEU A 171 -10.63 -18.88 -6.05
CA LEU A 171 -9.36 -19.52 -6.44
C LEU A 171 -8.44 -19.82 -5.26
N VAL A 172 -8.75 -19.33 -4.06
CA VAL A 172 -7.85 -19.29 -2.90
C VAL A 172 -8.47 -19.86 -1.61
N ASP A 173 -9.60 -20.55 -1.74
CA ASP A 173 -10.35 -21.25 -0.67
C ASP A 173 -10.05 -22.77 -0.70
#